data_AF-A0A942LED0-F1
#
_entry.id   AF-A0A942LED0-F1
#
_cell.length_a   1.000
_cell.length_b   1.000
_cell.length_c   1.000
_cell.angle_alpha   90.00
_cell.angle_beta   90.00
_cell.angle_gamma   90.00
#
_symmetry.space_group_name_H-M   'P 1'
#
loop_
_entity.id
_entity.type
_entity.pdbx_description
1 polymer ?
#
loop_
_entity_poly.entity_id
_entity_poly.type
_entity_poly.pdbx_seq_one_letter_code
_entity_poly.pdbx_strand_id
1 'polypeptide(L)' 'MVAADYQFNHIDNYKTEASGKISIRNVCKAFESEEGNNIIALNDINLDIYAGDFVSLVGSSG' A
#
# COMPACT_ATOMS: atom_id res chain seq x y z
N MET A 1 3.76 49.90 -27.97
CA MET A 1 4.10 49.66 -26.56
C MET A 1 2.80 49.60 -25.76
N VAL A 2 2.19 48.42 -25.65
CA VAL A 2 1.28 48.05 -24.56
C VAL A 2 1.43 46.53 -24.43
N ALA A 3 2.32 46.11 -23.54
CA ALA A 3 2.43 44.73 -23.10
C ALA A 3 1.93 44.71 -21.66
N ALA A 4 0.86 43.98 -21.40
CA ALA A 4 0.62 43.28 -20.14
C ALA A 4 -0.75 42.60 -20.23
N ASP A 5 -0.81 41.52 -21.01
CA ASP A 5 -1.76 40.45 -20.76
C ASP A 5 -1.46 39.90 -19.36
N TYR A 6 -2.16 40.42 -18.35
CA TYR A 6 -2.14 39.87 -16.99
C TYR A 6 -2.90 38.54 -17.00
N GLN A 7 -2.22 37.46 -17.33
CA GLN A 7 -2.69 36.12 -16.98
C GLN A 7 -2.35 35.89 -15.51
N PHE A 8 -3.35 36.04 -14.65
CA PHE A 8 -3.27 35.59 -13.25
C PHE A 8 -3.01 34.08 -13.28
N ASN A 9 -1.79 33.69 -12.93
CA ASN A 9 -1.44 32.29 -12.74
C ASN A 9 -2.39 31.70 -11.70
N HIS A 10 -3.33 30.86 -12.15
CA HIS A 10 -4.00 29.91 -11.29
C HIS A 10 -2.91 28.93 -10.85
N ILE A 11 -2.37 29.16 -9.65
CA ILE A 11 -1.59 28.15 -8.94
C ILE A 11 -2.58 27.07 -8.51
N ASP A 12 -2.91 26.22 -9.47
CA ASP A 12 -3.53 24.95 -9.22
C ASP A 12 -2.60 24.21 -8.25
N ASN A 13 -3.01 24.13 -6.99
CA ASN A 13 -2.46 23.17 -6.05
C ASN A 13 -2.87 21.79 -6.57
N TYR A 14 -2.17 21.29 -7.60
CA TYR A 14 -2.17 19.87 -7.93
C TYR A 14 -1.54 19.15 -6.76
N LYS A 15 -2.34 18.90 -5.73
CA LYS A 15 -2.17 17.76 -4.87
C LYS A 15 -2.24 16.59 -5.83
N THR A 16 -1.07 16.14 -6.30
CA THR A 16 -0.96 14.91 -7.05
C THR A 16 -1.59 13.86 -6.16
N GLU A 17 -2.84 13.50 -6.45
CA GLU A 17 -3.52 12.38 -5.82
C GLU A 17 -2.54 11.23 -5.95
N ALA A 18 -2.00 10.79 -4.81
CA ALA A 18 -0.98 9.76 -4.81
C ALA A 18 -1.58 8.59 -5.59
N SER A 19 -0.94 8.20 -6.69
CA SER A 19 -1.42 7.12 -7.54
C SER A 19 -0.48 5.95 -7.33
N GLY A 20 -1.05 4.81 -6.93
CA GLY A 20 -0.29 3.64 -6.56
C GLY A 20 -1.18 2.61 -5.87
N LYS A 21 -0.79 1.35 -6.01
CA LYS A 21 -1.44 0.22 -5.36
C LYS A 21 -0.38 -0.82 -5.01
N ILE A 22 -0.43 -1.33 -3.77
CA ILE A 22 0.27 -2.56 -3.39
C ILE A 22 -0.77 -3.67 -3.40
N SER A 23 -0.49 -4.76 -4.12
CA SER A 23 -1.36 -5.92 -4.20
C SER A 23 -0.54 -7.17 -3.93
N ILE A 24 -0.88 -7.89 -2.88
CA ILE A 24 -0.35 -9.22 -2.58
C ILE A 24 -1.46 -10.25 -2.70
N ARG A 25 -1.11 -11.42 -3.24
CA ARG A 25 -2.04 -12.53 -3.46
C ARG A 25 -1.40 -13.84 -3.07
N ASN A 26 -2.21 -14.73 -2.50
CA ASN A 26 -1.84 -16.09 -2.14
C ASN A 26 -0.51 -16.18 -1.35
N VAL A 27 -0.31 -15.25 -0.40
CA VAL A 27 0.89 -15.30 0.44
C VAL A 27 0.76 -16.45 1.41
N CYS A 28 1.66 -17.42 1.27
CA CYS A 28 1.73 -18.62 2.09
C CYS A 28 3.10 -18.74 2.75
N LYS A 29 3.11 -19.20 4.00
CA LYS A 29 4.33 -19.47 4.76
C LYS A 29 4.08 -20.65 5.68
N ALA A 30 4.97 -21.63 5.64
CA ALA A 30 5.00 -22.71 6.59
C ALA A 30 6.42 -22.89 7.15
N PHE A 31 6.49 -23.47 8.34
CA PHE A 31 7.72 -23.79 9.06
C PHE A 31 7.69 -25.26 9.45
N GLU A 32 8.85 -25.90 9.44
CA GLU A 32 9.00 -27.25 9.97
C GLU A 32 9.43 -27.16 11.45
N SER A 33 8.74 -27.88 12.33
CA SER A 33 9.13 -28.00 13.72
C SER A 33 10.27 -29.00 13.88
N GLU A 34 10.97 -28.96 15.01
CA GLU A 34 12.01 -29.94 15.35
C GLU A 34 11.49 -31.39 15.40
N GLU A 35 10.17 -31.57 15.59
CA GLU A 35 9.47 -32.85 15.59
C GLU A 35 9.00 -33.28 14.18
N GLY A 36 9.32 -32.51 13.14
CA GLY A 36 8.91 -32.78 11.75
C GLY A 36 7.47 -32.36 11.44
N ASN A 37 6.80 -31.61 12.32
CA ASN A 37 5.45 -31.12 12.08
C ASN A 37 5.49 -29.85 11.22
N ASN A 38 4.58 -29.74 10.24
CA ASN A 38 4.47 -28.55 9.41
C ASN A 38 3.51 -27.53 10.05
N ILE A 39 4.03 -26.37 10.44
CA ILE A 39 3.29 -25.26 11.05
C ILE A 39 2.99 -24.22 9.96
N ILE A 40 1.72 -24.03 9.64
CA ILE A 40 1.27 -23.04 8.66
C ILE A 40 1.14 -21.67 9.35
N ALA A 41 2.02 -20.73 9.00
CA ALA A 41 2.04 -19.38 9.56
C ALA A 41 1.25 -18.37 8.73
N LEU A 42 1.30 -18.49 7.40
CA LEU A 42 0.45 -17.72 6.48
C LEU A 42 -0.22 -18.70 5.53
N ASN A 43 -1.53 -18.55 5.36
CA ASN A 43 -2.30 -19.39 4.45
C ASN A 43 -3.21 -18.52 3.60
N ASP A 44 -2.91 -18.43 2.31
CA ASP A 44 -3.72 -17.72 1.32
C ASP A 44 -4.05 -16.26 1.70
N ILE A 45 -3.03 -15.50 2.11
CA ILE A 45 -3.23 -14.10 2.49
C ILE A 45 -3.27 -13.22 1.23
N ASN A 46 -4.36 -12.47 1.10
CA ASN A 46 -4.65 -11.58 -0.02
C ASN A 46 -4.95 -10.17 0.51
N LEU A 47 -4.20 -9.16 0.06
CA LEU A 47 -4.36 -7.77 0.52
C LEU A 47 -4.12 -6.79 -0.62
N ASP A 48 -4.94 -5.75 -0.65
CA ASP A 48 -4.77 -4.57 -1.49
C ASP A 48 -4.65 -3.34 -0.60
N ILE A 49 -3.64 -2.51 -0.87
CA ILE A 49 -3.43 -1.22 -0.20
C ILE A 49 -3.41 -0.16 -1.29
N TYR A 50 -4.30 0.82 -1.20
CA TYR A 50 -4.40 1.93 -2.12
C TYR A 50 -3.62 3.13 -1.60
N ALA A 51 -3.21 4.01 -2.50
CA ALA A 51 -2.52 5.22 -2.13
C ALA A 51 -3.38 6.09 -1.20
N GLY A 52 -2.80 6.52 -0.08
CA GLY A 52 -3.51 7.24 0.98
C GLY A 52 -4.03 6.37 2.11
N ASP A 53 -4.05 5.04 1.94
CA ASP A 53 -4.46 4.13 3.02
C ASP A 53 -3.40 4.07 4.12
N PHE A 54 -3.86 4.09 5.37
CA PHE A 54 -3.06 3.74 6.54
C PHE A 54 -3.40 2.32 6.97
N VAL A 55 -2.38 1.46 7.11
CA VAL A 55 -2.56 0.04 7.43
C VAL A 55 -1.85 -0.30 8.73
N SER A 56 -2.53 -1.05 9.61
CA SER A 56 -1.98 -1.60 10.85
C SER A 56 -2.23 -3.11 10.88
N LEU A 57 -1.24 -3.86 11.37
CA LEU A 57 -1.34 -5.31 11.58
C LEU A 57 -1.44 -5.58 13.08
N VAL A 58 -2.49 -6.31 13.48
CA VAL A 58 -2.77 -6.66 14.89
C VAL A 58 -3.09 -8.15 14.97
N GLY A 59 -2.55 -8.82 15.98
CA GLY A 59 -2.76 -10.23 16.24
C GLY A 59 -2.11 -10.66 17.55
N SER A 60 -2.40 -11.89 17.97
CA SER A 60 -1.65 -12.53 19.06
C SER A 60 -0.17 -12.70 18.68
N SER A 61 0.69 -12.86 19.68
CA SER A 61 2.07 -13.29 19.43
C SER A 61 2.08 -14.66 18.76
N GLY A 62 2.84 -14.80 17.67
CA GLY A 62 2.96 -16.05 16.91
C GLY A 62 3.16 -15.75 15.43
#